data_AF-A0NKF9-F1
#
_entry.id   AF-A0NKF9-F1
#
_cell.length_a   1.000
_cell.length_b   1.000
_cell.length_c   1.000
_cell.angle_alpha   90.00
_cell.angle_beta   90.00
_cell.angle_gamma   90.00
#
_symmetry.space_group_name_H-M   'P 1'
#
loop_
_entity.id
_entity.type
_entity.pdbx_description
1 polymer ?
#
loop_
_entity_poly.entity_id
_entity_poly.type
_entity_poly.pdbx_seq_one_letter_code
_entity_poly.pdbx_strand_id
1 'polypeptide(L)' 'MVKAGNSEKTGSVILTKTDVNTGKKLAGAVFDLYKANGDKLRTGLVTDKNGTILVSGLKPGLLLY' A
#
# COMPACT_ATOMS: atom_id res chain seq x y z
N MET A 1 24.51 -16.01 -20.97
CA MET A 1 23.47 -15.84 -19.92
C MET A 1 23.70 -14.49 -19.27
N VAL A 2 22.99 -13.44 -19.67
CA VAL A 2 23.09 -12.14 -18.99
C VAL A 2 21.97 -12.05 -17.96
N LYS A 3 22.28 -12.36 -16.71
CA LYS A 3 21.38 -12.12 -15.59
C LYS A 3 21.49 -10.63 -15.28
N ALA A 4 20.79 -9.79 -16.04
CA ALA A 4 20.68 -8.38 -15.77
C ALA A 4 20.01 -8.24 -14.40
N GLY A 5 20.79 -7.87 -13.38
CA GLY A 5 20.28 -7.48 -12.07
C GLY A 5 19.60 -6.13 -12.21
N ASN A 6 18.41 -6.10 -12.79
CA ASN A 6 17.54 -4.94 -12.70
C ASN A 6 17.09 -4.87 -11.24
N SER A 7 17.85 -4.14 -10.41
CA SER A 7 17.42 -3.80 -9.06
C SER A 7 16.22 -2.87 -9.20
N GLU A 8 15.03 -3.45 -9.36
CA GLU A 8 13.77 -2.73 -9.48
C GLU A 8 13.67 -1.79 -8.27
N LYS A 9 13.72 -0.47 -8.50
CA LYS A 9 13.58 0.50 -7.43
C LYS A 9 12.13 0.47 -6.95
N THR A 10 11.87 -0.29 -5.90
CA THR A 10 10.52 -0.42 -5.35
C THR A 10 10.13 0.82 -4.57
N GLY A 11 8.88 1.25 -4.73
CA GLY A 11 8.27 2.30 -3.92
C GLY A 11 7.63 1.79 -2.64
N SER A 12 7.16 2.75 -1.83
CA SER A 12 6.35 2.51 -0.63
C SER A 12 5.23 3.53 -0.54
N VAL A 13 4.10 3.13 0.04
CA VAL A 13 2.95 3.98 0.33
C VAL A 13 2.55 3.83 1.78
N ILE A 14 2.06 4.93 2.37
CA ILE A 14 1.48 4.95 3.72
C ILE A 14 0.01 5.36 3.57
N LEU A 15 -0.89 4.50 4.02
CA LEU A 15 -2.30 4.83 4.20
C LEU A 15 -2.51 5.28 5.64
N THR A 16 -3.23 6.38 5.86
CA THR A 16 -3.69 6.81 7.19
C THR A 16 -5.21 6.86 7.20
N LYS A 17 -5.86 6.14 8.11
CA LYS A 17 -7.32 6.19 8.28
C LYS A 17 -7.69 7.12 9.42
N THR A 18 -8.47 8.14 9.10
CA THR A 18 -9.04 9.09 10.08
C THR A 18 -10.56 9.01 10.12
N ASP A 19 -11.12 9.35 11.27
CA ASP A 19 -12.54 9.62 11.46
C ASP A 19 -12.87 11.02 10.92
N VAL A 20 -13.97 11.13 10.18
CA VAL A 20 -14.34 12.37 9.48
C VAL A 20 -14.84 13.46 10.43
N ASN A 21 -15.47 13.08 11.55
CA ASN A 21 -16.09 14.02 12.47
C ASN A 21 -15.08 14.55 13.51
N THR A 22 -14.17 13.68 13.95
CA THR A 22 -13.25 13.96 15.06
C THR A 22 -11.79 14.11 14.63
N GLY A 23 -11.45 13.74 13.39
CA GLY A 23 -10.06 13.74 12.89
C GLY A 23 -9.16 12.66 13.53
N LYS A 24 -9.70 11.83 14.43
CA LYS A 24 -8.92 10.81 15.15
C LYS A 24 -8.48 9.70 14.20
N LYS A 25 -7.26 9.20 14.38
CA LYS A 25 -6.75 8.05 13.63
C LYS A 25 -7.40 6.75 14.12
N LEU A 26 -7.72 5.84 13.20
CA LEU A 26 -8.51 4.64 13.48
C LEU A 26 -7.72 3.35 13.23
N ALA A 27 -7.51 2.57 14.30
CA ALA A 27 -6.92 1.23 14.26
C ALA A 27 -7.94 0.15 13.92
N GLY A 28 -7.48 -0.99 13.38
CA GLY A 28 -8.31 -2.19 13.17
C GLY A 28 -9.13 -2.20 11.87
N ALA A 29 -9.01 -1.19 11.01
CA ALA A 29 -9.70 -1.17 9.72
C ALA A 29 -8.95 -2.06 8.72
N VAL A 30 -9.69 -2.89 7.96
CA VAL A 30 -9.14 -3.86 7.01
C VAL A 30 -9.25 -3.34 5.58
N PHE A 31 -8.15 -3.42 4.84
CA PHE A 31 -8.03 -2.95 3.45
C PHE A 31 -7.36 -4.00 2.56
N ASP A 32 -7.80 -4.03 1.31
CA ASP A 32 -7.10 -4.70 0.22
C ASP A 32 -6.46 -3.63 -0.68
N LEU A 33 -5.23 -3.88 -1.13
CA LEU A 33 -4.53 -3.06 -2.12
C LEU A 33 -4.64 -3.73 -3.48
N TYR A 34 -5.07 -2.97 -4.48
CA TYR A 34 -5.22 -3.43 -5.86
C TYR A 34 -4.21 -2.72 -6.77
N LYS A 35 -3.83 -3.39 -7.85
CA LYS A 35 -3.15 -2.76 -8.98
C LYS A 35 -4.17 -1.98 -9.83
N ALA A 36 -3.68 -1.10 -10.69
CA ALA A 36 -4.53 -0.32 -11.60
C ALA A 36 -5.39 -1.19 -12.54
N ASN A 37 -4.94 -2.41 -12.87
CA ASN A 37 -5.68 -3.37 -13.68
C ASN A 37 -6.76 -4.17 -12.92
N GLY A 38 -6.97 -3.88 -11.62
CA GLY A 38 -7.94 -4.58 -10.78
C GLY A 38 -7.41 -5.83 -10.06
N ASP A 39 -6.16 -6.23 -10.29
CA ASP A 39 -5.57 -7.37 -9.59
C ASP A 39 -5.31 -7.04 -8.11
N LYS A 40 -5.64 -7.99 -7.21
CA LYS A 40 -5.25 -7.88 -5.79
C LYS A 40 -3.73 -7.95 -5.66
N LEU A 41 -3.13 -6.88 -5.15
CA LEU A 41 -1.70 -6.80 -4.86
C LEU A 41 -1.38 -7.27 -3.44
N ARG A 42 -2.20 -6.85 -2.46
CA ARG A 42 -2.12 -7.30 -1.06
C ARG A 42 -3.52 -7.31 -0.46
N THR A 43 -3.76 -8.23 0.46
CA THR A 43 -5.08 -8.37 1.10
C THR A 43 -4.96 -8.39 2.60
N GLY A 44 -6.07 -8.08 3.28
CA GLY A 44 -6.15 -8.17 4.74
C GLY A 44 -5.20 -7.22 5.48
N LEU A 45 -4.87 -6.08 4.88
CA LEU A 45 -4.02 -5.08 5.52
C LEU A 45 -4.81 -4.36 6.59
N VAL A 46 -4.35 -4.41 7.84
CA VAL A 46 -5.06 -3.83 8.98
C VAL A 46 -4.36 -2.56 9.45
N THR A 47 -5.11 -1.48 9.68
CA THR A 47 -4.54 -0.26 10.27
C THR A 47 -4.01 -0.55 11.67
N ASP A 48 -2.77 -0.13 11.91
CA ASP A 48 -2.09 -0.31 13.18
C ASP A 48 -2.66 0.60 14.30
N LYS A 49 -2.04 0.57 15.48
CA LYS A 49 -2.44 1.42 16.63
C LYS A 49 -2.40 2.92 16.32
N ASN A 50 -1.63 3.33 15.31
CA ASN A 50 -1.55 4.71 14.85
C ASN A 50 -2.56 5.01 13.73
N GLY A 51 -3.42 4.06 13.38
CA GLY A 51 -4.37 4.15 12.28
C GLY A 51 -3.70 4.17 10.90
N THR A 52 -2.52 3.54 10.78
CA THR A 52 -1.72 3.56 9.55
C THR A 52 -1.44 2.18 8.99
N ILE A 53 -1.19 2.10 7.68
CA ILE A 53 -0.69 0.91 6.98
C ILE A 53 0.50 1.34 6.14
N LEU A 54 1.66 0.71 6.35
CA LEU A 54 2.82 0.85 5.48
C LEU A 54 2.87 -0.32 4.51
N VAL A 55 2.88 -0.01 3.21
CA VAL A 55 3.12 -1.00 2.15
C VAL A 55 4.39 -0.62 1.41
N SER A 56 5.45 -1.42 1.58
CA SER A 56 6.74 -1.27 0.90
C SER A 56 6.95 -2.34 -0.17
N GLY A 57 7.95 -2.17 -1.04
CA GLY A 57 8.28 -3.19 -2.05
C GLY A 57 7.34 -3.16 -3.26
N LEU A 58 6.72 -2.01 -3.56
CA LEU A 58 5.86 -1.84 -4.72
C LEU A 58 6.72 -1.68 -5.98
N LYS A 59 6.66 -2.62 -6.91
CA LYS A 59 7.41 -2.56 -8.17
C LYS A 59 7.00 -1.32 -9.00
N PRO A 60 7.96 -0.57 -9.56
CA PRO A 60 7.66 0.56 -10.44
C PRO A 60 7.03 0.04 -11.76
N GLY A 61 6.01 0.75 -12.27
CA GLY A 61 5.16 0.29 -13.38
C GLY A 61 3.65 0.46 -13.12
N LEU A 62 3.29 0.96 -11.93
CA LEU A 62 1.95 1.44 -11.62
C LEU A 62 1.75 2.80 -12.32
N LEU A 63 1.39 2.79 -13.61
CA LEU A 63 0.97 3.99 -14.34
C LEU A 63 -0.41 4.39 -13.79
N LEU A 64 -0.43 5.41 -12.93
CA LEU A 64 -1.65 6.14 -12.59
C LEU A 64 -1.93 7.10 -13.75
N TYR A 65 -2.98 6.83 -14.53
CA TYR A 65 -3.68 7.83 -15.33
C TYR A 65 -5.06 8.05 -14.72
#